data_AF-A0A939ZRK7-F1
#
_entry.id   AF-A0A939ZRK7-F1
#
_cell.length_a   1.000
_cell.length_b   1.000
_cell.length_c   1.000
_cell.angle_alpha   90.00
_cell.angle_beta   90.00
_cell.angle_gamma   90.00
#
_symmetry.space_group_name_H-M   'P 1'
#
loop_
_entity.id
_entity.type
_entity.pdbx_description
1 polymer ?
#
loop_
_entity_poly.entity_id
_entity_poly.type
_entity_poly.pdbx_seq_one_letter_code
_entity_poly.pdbx_strand_id
1 'polypeptide(L)'
;MFRFNSRRDKHPFGAVRQGETISLTFGVRDDLAATAVRLFVRKGEDVKSFAMLLAYREEGYSYYKLDLKAEETGVYFYRFEVDSYGFTHYVGRLPDGTAQNGDFLPEWQQTVYDTAAERPWGGDVVYHIFVDRFCRKGDPDFQVPPGGTAKAWDEDVGLCDADGTYHARDFFGGNLQGILSKLDYLSGL
;
A
#
# COMPACT_ATOMS: atom_id res chain seq x y z
N MET A 1 19.77 -5.52 16.46
CA MET A 1 19.18 -5.77 17.78
C MET A 1 17.79 -6.39 17.65
N PHE A 2 16.93 -5.78 16.84
CA PHE A 2 15.57 -6.28 16.56
C PHE A 2 15.44 -6.69 15.09
N ARG A 3 14.56 -7.65 14.80
CA ARG A 3 14.21 -8.10 13.44
C ARG A 3 12.70 -8.05 13.29
N PHE A 4 12.24 -7.14 12.45
CA PHE A 4 10.84 -7.06 12.03
C PHE A 4 10.73 -6.28 10.73
N ASN A 5 9.96 -6.81 9.79
CA ASN A 5 9.50 -6.16 8.59
C ASN A 5 8.05 -6.61 8.36
N SER A 6 7.10 -5.67 8.38
CA SER A 6 5.68 -6.01 8.26
C SER A 6 5.33 -6.75 6.96
N ARG A 7 6.13 -6.65 5.90
CA ARG A 7 5.91 -7.40 4.64
C ARG A 7 6.20 -8.89 4.77
N ARG A 8 7.01 -9.31 5.75
CA ARG A 8 7.46 -10.69 5.93
C ARG A 8 6.94 -11.30 7.22
N ASP A 9 6.96 -10.52 8.30
CA ASP A 9 6.75 -11.00 9.66
C ASP A 9 5.34 -10.72 10.19
N LYS A 10 4.43 -10.26 9.31
CA LYS A 10 3.01 -10.03 9.62
C LYS A 10 2.13 -10.71 8.58
N HIS A 11 1.14 -11.45 9.05
CA HIS A 11 0.18 -12.16 8.20
C HIS A 11 -1.26 -11.96 8.69
N PRO A 12 -2.21 -11.56 7.81
CA PRO A 12 -1.97 -11.11 6.43
C PRO A 12 -1.26 -9.75 6.40
N PHE A 13 -0.56 -9.47 5.30
CA PHE A 13 0.08 -8.17 5.09
C PHE A 13 -0.96 -7.09 4.77
N GLY A 14 -0.70 -5.86 5.22
CA GLY A 14 -1.55 -4.71 4.91
C GLY A 14 -2.85 -4.64 5.74
N ALA A 15 -3.89 -4.07 5.11
CA ALA A 15 -5.20 -3.92 5.72
C ALA A 15 -5.92 -5.26 5.86
N VAL A 16 -6.65 -5.46 6.96
CA VAL A 16 -7.35 -6.72 7.26
C VAL A 16 -8.84 -6.50 7.42
N ARG A 17 -9.62 -7.55 7.21
CA ARG A 17 -11.07 -7.51 7.41
C ARG A 17 -11.39 -7.51 8.89
N GLN A 18 -12.50 -6.87 9.26
CA GLN A 18 -13.08 -7.06 10.58
C GLN A 18 -13.32 -8.55 10.85
N GLY A 19 -12.91 -9.01 12.02
CA GLY A 19 -12.99 -10.40 12.46
C GLY A 19 -11.80 -11.28 12.04
N GLU A 20 -10.93 -10.80 11.16
CA GLU A 20 -9.74 -11.53 10.70
C GLU A 20 -8.63 -11.55 11.77
N THR A 21 -7.82 -12.61 11.77
CA THR A 21 -6.70 -12.75 12.70
C THR A 21 -5.42 -12.23 12.07
N ILE A 22 -4.74 -11.35 12.78
CA ILE A 22 -3.41 -10.82 12.46
C ILE A 22 -2.37 -11.57 13.29
N SER A 23 -1.47 -12.28 12.62
CA SER A 23 -0.29 -12.89 13.22
C SER A 23 0.93 -11.98 13.04
N LEU A 24 1.64 -11.71 14.12
CA LEU A 24 2.88 -10.93 14.15
C LEU A 24 4.00 -11.78 14.74
N THR A 25 5.16 -11.78 14.08
CA THR A 25 6.39 -12.41 14.57
C THR A 25 7.47 -11.35 14.73
N PHE A 26 8.14 -11.29 15.87
CA PHE A 26 9.13 -10.26 16.18
C PHE A 26 10.40 -10.88 16.74
N GLY A 27 11.53 -10.63 16.09
CA GLY A 27 12.83 -11.19 16.49
C GLY A 27 13.61 -10.25 17.41
N VAL A 28 14.12 -10.79 18.50
CA VAL A 28 15.01 -10.09 19.46
C VAL A 28 16.32 -10.85 19.55
N ARG A 29 17.45 -10.15 19.45
CA ARG A 29 18.77 -10.77 19.58
C ARG A 29 18.95 -11.34 21.00
N ASP A 30 19.48 -12.56 21.12
CA ASP A 30 19.51 -13.29 22.40
C ASP A 30 20.36 -12.61 23.48
N ASP A 31 21.38 -11.85 23.08
CA ASP A 31 22.27 -11.12 24.01
C ASP A 31 21.58 -9.98 24.78
N LEU A 32 20.38 -9.56 24.35
CA LEU A 32 19.54 -8.65 25.12
C LEU A 32 19.00 -9.29 26.39
N ALA A 33 18.92 -10.62 26.49
CA ALA A 33 18.24 -11.29 27.59
C ALA A 33 16.86 -10.66 27.88
N ALA A 34 16.04 -10.52 26.82
CA ALA A 34 14.72 -9.90 26.92
C ALA A 34 13.84 -10.63 27.94
N THR A 35 13.31 -9.90 28.92
CA THR A 35 12.44 -10.45 29.97
C THR A 35 10.97 -10.36 29.59
N ALA A 36 10.59 -9.34 28.81
CA ALA A 36 9.26 -9.20 28.25
C ALA A 36 9.30 -8.55 26.87
N VAL A 37 8.43 -9.02 25.98
CA VAL A 37 8.20 -8.42 24.66
C VAL A 37 6.72 -8.11 24.56
N ARG A 38 6.38 -6.84 24.29
CA ARG A 38 5.00 -6.38 24.19
C ARG A 38 4.75 -5.65 22.88
N LEU A 39 3.56 -5.85 22.34
CA LEU A 39 3.01 -5.06 21.26
C LEU A 39 2.08 -4.01 21.87
N PHE A 40 2.33 -2.74 21.58
CA PHE A 40 1.42 -1.64 21.90
C PHE A 40 0.64 -1.28 20.65
N VAL A 41 -0.69 -1.19 20.77
CA VAL A 41 -1.62 -0.85 19.68
C VAL A 41 -2.45 0.35 20.12
N ARG A 42 -2.46 1.38 19.30
CA ARG A 42 -3.11 2.67 19.54
C ARG A 42 -4.19 2.95 18.50
N LYS A 43 -5.34 3.44 18.94
CA LYS A 43 -6.43 3.96 18.11
C LYS A 43 -6.85 5.31 18.69
N GLY A 44 -6.39 6.41 18.10
CA GLY A 44 -6.56 7.74 18.71
C GLY A 44 -5.81 7.83 20.05
N GLU A 45 -6.55 8.07 21.14
CA GLU A 45 -6.04 8.12 22.52
C GLU A 45 -6.05 6.75 23.22
N ASP A 46 -6.83 5.79 22.71
CA ASP A 46 -6.91 4.46 23.29
C ASP A 46 -5.65 3.66 22.98
N VAL A 47 -4.98 3.17 24.01
CA VAL A 47 -3.77 2.33 23.90
C VAL A 47 -4.00 1.00 24.61
N LYS A 48 -3.77 -0.11 23.90
CA LYS A 48 -3.80 -1.47 24.43
C LYS A 48 -2.42 -2.10 24.28
N SER A 49 -2.01 -2.90 25.26
CA SER A 49 -0.76 -3.66 25.20
C SER A 49 -1.02 -5.16 25.26
N PHE A 50 -0.22 -5.91 24.52
CA PHE A 50 -0.34 -7.37 24.40
C PHE A 50 1.02 -8.00 24.60
N ALA A 51 1.11 -8.96 25.52
CA ALA A 51 2.33 -9.74 25.69
C ALA A 51 2.52 -10.69 24.50
N MET A 52 3.71 -10.71 23.92
CA MET A 52 4.08 -11.67 22.89
C MET A 52 4.74 -12.88 23.53
N LEU A 53 4.49 -14.07 22.98
CA LEU A 53 5.02 -15.32 23.52
C LEU A 53 6.21 -15.81 22.69
N LEU A 54 7.25 -16.32 23.36
CA LEU A 54 8.38 -16.94 22.68
C LEU A 54 7.89 -18.12 21.84
N ALA A 55 8.14 -18.09 20.54
CA ALA A 55 7.73 -19.14 19.60
C ALA A 55 8.90 -20.06 19.26
N TYR A 56 10.04 -19.51 18.86
CA TYR A 56 11.24 -20.28 18.49
C TYR A 56 12.50 -19.43 18.60
N ARG A 57 13.67 -20.07 18.47
CA ARG A 57 14.99 -19.43 18.44
C ARG A 57 15.76 -19.87 17.21
N GLU A 58 16.43 -18.94 16.55
CA GLU A 58 17.20 -19.19 15.32
C GLU A 58 18.29 -18.13 15.15
N GLU A 59 19.49 -18.54 14.73
CA GLU A 59 20.62 -17.64 14.41
C GLU A 59 20.98 -16.60 15.50
N GLY A 60 20.84 -16.96 16.78
CA GLY A 60 21.09 -16.03 17.89
C GLY A 60 19.99 -14.99 18.11
N TYR A 61 18.79 -15.26 17.61
CA TYR A 61 17.58 -14.49 17.85
C TYR A 61 16.49 -15.36 18.47
N SER A 62 15.75 -14.78 19.41
CA SER A 62 14.50 -15.29 19.96
C SER A 62 13.33 -14.60 19.26
N TYR A 63 12.46 -15.39 18.63
CA TYR A 63 11.29 -14.91 17.90
C TYR A 63 10.03 -15.06 18.75
N TYR A 64 9.33 -13.96 18.94
CA TYR A 64 8.09 -13.87 19.71
C TYR A 64 6.91 -13.73 18.77
N LYS A 65 5.83 -14.46 19.02
CA LYS A 65 4.61 -14.45 18.21
C LYS A 65 3.41 -13.96 19.00
N LEU A 66 2.50 -13.29 18.31
CA LEU A 66 1.20 -12.87 18.81
C LEU A 66 0.17 -12.95 17.69
N ASP A 67 -0.99 -13.53 18.01
CA ASP A 67 -2.15 -13.56 17.13
C ASP A 67 -3.25 -12.67 17.74
N LEU A 68 -3.72 -11.67 16.99
CA LEU A 68 -4.75 -10.72 17.40
C LEU A 68 -5.95 -10.79 16.48
N LYS A 69 -7.15 -10.78 17.05
CA LYS A 69 -8.38 -10.67 16.25
C LYS A 69 -8.71 -9.19 16.01
N ALA A 70 -8.94 -8.82 14.76
CA ALA A 70 -9.27 -7.45 14.36
C ALA A 70 -10.77 -7.18 14.57
N GLU A 71 -11.21 -6.94 15.80
CA GLU A 71 -12.63 -6.88 16.13
C GLU A 71 -13.34 -5.57 15.72
N GLU A 72 -12.61 -4.46 15.71
CA GLU A 72 -13.18 -3.14 15.45
C GLU A 72 -12.55 -2.49 14.21
N THR A 73 -13.37 -1.86 13.38
CA THR A 73 -12.89 -1.09 12.21
C THR A 73 -12.17 0.18 12.63
N GLY A 74 -11.22 0.62 11.80
CA GLY A 74 -10.45 1.84 12.02
C GLY A 74 -8.98 1.73 11.61
N VAL A 75 -8.26 2.82 11.84
CA VAL A 75 -6.81 2.90 11.65
C VAL A 75 -6.13 2.83 13.00
N TYR A 76 -5.26 1.84 13.15
CA TYR A 76 -4.46 1.56 14.33
C TYR A 76 -3.00 1.83 14.02
N PHE A 77 -2.27 2.24 15.04
CA PHE A 77 -0.82 2.35 15.01
C PHE A 77 -0.22 1.42 16.06
N TYR A 78 0.87 0.73 15.74
CA TYR A 78 1.49 -0.19 16.68
C TYR A 78 3.01 -0.08 16.70
N ARG A 79 3.58 -0.43 17.84
CA ARG A 79 5.03 -0.51 18.09
C ARG A 79 5.36 -1.66 19.03
N PHE A 80 6.62 -2.03 19.08
CA PHE A 80 7.11 -3.04 20.01
C PHE A 80 7.89 -2.39 21.15
N GLU A 81 7.72 -2.92 22.35
CA GLU A 81 8.50 -2.55 23.51
C GLU A 81 9.12 -3.81 24.11
N VAL A 82 10.42 -3.76 24.38
CA VAL A 82 11.20 -4.88 24.88
C VAL A 82 11.86 -4.49 26.19
N ASP A 83 11.54 -5.20 27.27
CA ASP A 83 12.19 -5.00 28.56
C ASP A 83 13.45 -5.87 28.65
N SER A 84 14.55 -5.25 29.03
CA SER A 84 15.86 -5.88 29.15
C SER A 84 16.70 -5.14 30.20
N TYR A 85 17.37 -5.87 31.10
CA TYR A 85 18.26 -5.32 32.14
C TYR A 85 17.71 -4.11 32.93
N GLY A 86 16.39 -4.03 33.15
CA GLY A 86 15.75 -2.93 33.87
C GLY A 86 15.44 -1.68 33.04
N PHE A 87 15.63 -1.73 31.72
CA PHE A 87 15.27 -0.68 30.78
C PHE A 87 14.29 -1.19 29.72
N THR A 88 13.50 -0.29 29.15
CA THR A 88 12.58 -0.59 28.05
C THR A 88 13.15 -0.03 26.74
N HIS A 89 13.28 -0.90 25.75
CA HIS A 89 13.62 -0.53 24.38
C HIS A 89 12.35 -0.24 23.59
N TYR A 90 12.22 0.98 23.10
CA TYR A 90 11.14 1.38 22.20
C TYR A 90 11.55 1.10 20.76
N VAL A 91 10.75 0.29 20.06
CA VAL A 91 11.07 -0.15 18.71
C VAL A 91 10.04 0.40 17.74
N GLY A 92 10.50 1.27 16.86
CA GLY A 92 9.70 1.86 15.79
C GLY A 92 10.21 1.53 14.40
N ARG A 93 9.58 2.15 13.41
CA ARG A 93 9.71 1.84 11.99
C ARG A 93 10.63 2.83 11.29
N LEU A 94 11.60 2.32 10.54
CA LEU A 94 12.39 3.09 9.59
C LEU A 94 11.67 3.28 8.24
N PRO A 95 12.10 4.21 7.40
CA PRO A 95 11.49 4.44 6.08
C PRO A 95 11.41 3.20 5.18
N ASP A 96 12.37 2.27 5.32
CA ASP A 96 12.39 0.99 4.59
C ASP A 96 11.44 -0.09 5.17
N GLY A 97 10.76 0.22 6.28
CA GLY A 97 9.82 -0.66 6.96
C GLY A 97 10.44 -1.57 8.02
N THR A 98 11.75 -1.50 8.24
CA THR A 98 12.46 -2.31 9.23
C THR A 98 12.37 -1.73 10.65
N ALA A 99 12.59 -2.59 11.65
CA ALA A 99 12.58 -2.20 13.06
C ALA A 99 13.91 -1.56 13.51
N GLN A 100 13.80 -0.44 14.23
CA GLN A 100 14.91 0.27 14.84
C GLN A 100 14.60 0.60 16.30
N ASN A 101 15.61 0.49 17.16
CA ASN A 101 15.52 0.98 18.53
C ASN A 101 15.63 2.50 18.55
N GLY A 102 14.69 3.18 19.20
CA GLY A 102 14.72 4.62 19.40
C GLY A 102 13.39 5.17 19.89
N ASP A 103 13.47 6.24 20.67
CA ASP A 103 12.30 6.95 21.17
C ASP A 103 11.62 7.73 20.04
N PHE A 104 10.29 7.83 20.12
CA PHE A 104 9.46 8.62 19.20
C PHE A 104 9.62 8.30 17.71
N LEU A 105 10.08 7.10 17.37
CA LEU A 105 10.13 6.62 16.00
C LEU A 105 8.71 6.40 15.44
N PRO A 106 8.51 6.53 14.11
CA PRO A 106 7.23 6.25 13.47
C PRO A 106 6.70 4.85 13.81
N GLU A 107 5.41 4.75 14.08
CA GLU A 107 4.74 3.47 14.34
C GLU A 107 4.36 2.77 13.02
N TRP A 108 4.15 1.45 13.06
CA TRP A 108 3.53 0.75 11.92
C TRP A 108 2.02 1.00 11.94
N GLN A 109 1.41 1.06 10.76
CA GLN A 109 -0.03 1.24 10.63
C GLN A 109 -0.72 -0.11 10.35
N GLN A 110 -1.84 -0.35 11.02
CA GLN A 110 -2.79 -1.41 10.71
C GLN A 110 -4.17 -0.81 10.42
N THR A 111 -4.73 -1.08 9.25
CA THR A 111 -6.10 -0.66 8.92
C THR A 111 -7.04 -1.86 8.98
N VAL A 112 -8.12 -1.76 9.75
CA VAL A 112 -9.19 -2.76 9.80
C VAL A 112 -10.39 -2.18 9.07
N TYR A 113 -10.81 -2.84 7.99
CA TYR A 113 -11.94 -2.38 7.17
C TYR A 113 -13.17 -3.26 7.38
N ASP A 114 -14.33 -2.64 7.18
CA ASP A 114 -15.61 -3.35 7.22
C ASP A 114 -15.77 -4.25 5.98
N THR A 115 -16.25 -5.46 6.22
CA THR A 115 -16.70 -6.41 5.20
C THR A 115 -17.88 -5.93 4.36
N ALA A 116 -18.68 -4.96 4.82
CA ALA A 116 -19.85 -4.47 4.09
C ALA A 116 -19.51 -3.72 2.79
N ALA A 117 -18.26 -3.29 2.61
CA ALA A 117 -17.81 -2.70 1.37
C ALA A 117 -17.42 -3.81 0.37
N GLU A 118 -18.41 -4.42 -0.28
CA GLU A 118 -18.18 -5.18 -1.51
C GLU A 118 -17.43 -4.27 -2.50
N ARG A 119 -16.16 -4.60 -2.77
CA ARG A 119 -15.41 -4.00 -3.87
C ARG A 119 -15.55 -4.93 -5.05
N PRO A 120 -16.36 -4.60 -6.07
CA PRO A 120 -16.61 -5.49 -7.21
C PRO A 120 -15.38 -5.79 -8.07
N TRP A 121 -14.21 -5.18 -7.81
CA TRP A 121 -13.01 -5.25 -8.66
C TRP A 121 -11.73 -5.65 -7.90
N GLY A 122 -11.87 -6.22 -6.70
CA GLY A 122 -10.74 -6.62 -5.86
C GLY A 122 -10.02 -7.86 -6.39
N GLY A 123 -9.16 -7.69 -7.40
CA GLY A 123 -8.38 -8.78 -8.01
C GLY A 123 -8.25 -8.72 -9.53
N ASP A 124 -8.94 -7.79 -10.20
CA ASP A 124 -8.94 -7.69 -11.66
C ASP A 124 -7.79 -6.83 -12.19
N VAL A 125 -7.38 -7.11 -13.43
CA VAL A 125 -6.44 -6.25 -14.18
C VAL A 125 -7.20 -5.07 -14.75
N VAL A 126 -6.81 -3.85 -14.37
CA VAL A 126 -7.40 -2.62 -14.89
C VAL A 126 -6.55 -2.08 -16.05
N TYR A 127 -7.16 -1.93 -17.23
CA TYR A 127 -6.53 -1.29 -18.38
C TYR A 127 -7.03 0.16 -18.52
N HIS A 128 -6.14 1.13 -18.26
CA HIS A 128 -6.46 2.55 -18.37
C HIS A 128 -6.24 3.05 -19.81
N ILE A 129 -7.30 3.59 -20.44
CA ILE A 129 -7.28 4.05 -21.83
C ILE A 129 -7.33 5.58 -21.88
N PHE A 130 -6.33 6.19 -22.53
CA PHE A 130 -6.43 7.59 -22.99
C PHE A 130 -7.12 7.63 -24.36
N VAL A 131 -8.42 7.96 -24.35
CA VAL A 131 -9.35 7.76 -25.48
C VAL A 131 -8.83 8.32 -26.79
N ASP A 132 -8.36 9.57 -26.79
CA ASP A 132 -7.94 10.30 -28.00
C ASP A 132 -6.76 9.65 -28.73
N ARG A 133 -5.93 8.87 -28.02
CA ARG A 133 -4.74 8.21 -28.58
C ARG A 133 -4.87 6.70 -28.73
N PHE A 134 -5.99 6.12 -28.36
CA PHE A 134 -6.13 4.67 -28.34
C PHE A 134 -6.49 4.09 -29.70
N CYS A 135 -7.61 4.52 -30.27
CA CYS A 135 -8.04 4.11 -31.60
C CYS A 135 -9.05 5.11 -32.18
N ARG A 136 -8.84 5.49 -33.44
CA ARG A 136 -9.82 6.25 -34.23
C ARG A 136 -10.61 5.31 -35.14
N LYS A 137 -11.94 5.31 -35.05
CA LYS A 137 -12.80 4.56 -35.96
C LYS A 137 -14.10 5.32 -36.26
N GLY A 138 -14.54 5.24 -37.51
CA GLY A 138 -15.90 5.62 -37.90
C GLY A 138 -16.21 7.11 -37.90
N ASP A 139 -15.20 7.99 -38.03
CA ASP A 139 -15.43 9.42 -38.14
C ASP A 139 -14.58 10.04 -39.27
N PRO A 140 -15.14 10.15 -40.49
CA PRO A 140 -14.51 10.89 -41.59
C PRO A 140 -14.57 12.41 -41.38
N ASP A 141 -15.42 12.89 -40.47
CA ASP A 141 -15.70 14.30 -40.20
C ASP A 141 -15.23 14.72 -38.80
N PHE A 142 -14.16 14.09 -38.29
CA PHE A 142 -13.62 14.44 -36.98
C PHE A 142 -13.29 15.94 -36.92
N GLN A 143 -14.11 16.70 -36.20
CA GLN A 143 -13.93 18.13 -36.02
C GLN A 143 -13.31 18.40 -34.66
N VAL A 144 -12.20 19.12 -34.71
CA VAL A 144 -11.52 19.57 -33.50
C VAL A 144 -12.33 20.71 -32.87
N PRO A 145 -12.49 20.75 -31.54
CA PRO A 145 -13.13 21.88 -30.87
C PRO A 145 -12.48 23.22 -31.23
N PRO A 146 -13.21 24.34 -31.18
CA PRO A 146 -12.65 25.66 -31.44
C PRO A 146 -11.40 25.94 -30.59
N GLY A 147 -10.30 26.28 -31.25
CA GLY A 147 -9.00 26.50 -30.62
C GLY A 147 -8.13 25.25 -30.47
N GLY A 148 -8.63 24.06 -30.79
CA GLY A 148 -7.84 22.84 -30.83
C GLY A 148 -7.08 22.64 -32.15
N THR A 149 -6.04 21.81 -32.08
CA THR A 149 -5.17 21.47 -33.20
C THR A 149 -5.39 20.01 -33.60
N ALA A 150 -5.80 19.80 -34.85
CA ALA A 150 -5.89 18.46 -35.43
C ALA A 150 -4.47 17.93 -35.64
N LYS A 151 -4.21 16.72 -35.14
CA LYS A 151 -2.93 16.05 -35.27
C LYS A 151 -3.07 14.78 -36.10
N ALA A 152 -2.05 14.46 -36.89
CA ALA A 152 -2.00 13.15 -37.55
C ALA A 152 -1.74 12.05 -36.51
N TRP A 153 -2.17 10.81 -36.78
CA TRP A 153 -2.11 9.72 -35.79
C TRP A 153 -0.70 9.48 -35.23
N ASP A 154 0.31 9.53 -36.11
CA ASP A 154 1.72 9.31 -35.80
C ASP A 154 2.47 10.62 -35.48
N GLU A 155 1.76 11.71 -35.24
CA GLU A 155 2.36 12.99 -34.89
C GLU A 155 2.65 13.07 -33.38
N ASP A 156 3.77 13.69 -33.05
CA ASP A 156 4.12 14.00 -31.67
C ASP A 156 3.12 14.99 -31.05
N VAL A 157 2.90 14.85 -29.73
CA VAL A 157 2.25 15.91 -28.95
C VAL A 157 3.07 17.19 -29.09
N GLY A 158 2.37 18.31 -29.32
CA GLY A 158 2.94 19.63 -29.14
C GLY A 158 3.47 19.76 -27.71
N LEU A 159 4.70 20.25 -27.59
CA LEU A 159 5.31 20.53 -26.29
C LEU A 159 4.89 21.92 -25.80
N CYS A 160 5.34 22.29 -24.61
CA CYS A 160 5.15 23.63 -24.09
C CYS A 160 5.62 24.70 -25.08
N ASP A 161 4.93 25.84 -25.09
CA ASP A 161 5.40 27.05 -25.75
C ASP A 161 6.72 27.52 -25.12
N ALA A 162 7.37 28.50 -25.76
CA ALA A 162 8.68 29.03 -25.31
C ALA A 162 8.66 29.61 -23.88
N ASP A 163 7.47 29.93 -23.35
CA ASP A 163 7.23 30.40 -21.99
C ASP A 163 6.99 29.26 -20.97
N GLY A 164 6.98 28.00 -21.42
CA GLY A 164 6.73 26.82 -20.60
C GLY A 164 5.25 26.42 -20.50
N THR A 165 4.33 27.09 -21.19
CA THR A 165 2.89 26.78 -21.11
C THR A 165 2.52 25.57 -21.97
N TYR A 166 1.99 24.51 -21.36
CA TYR A 166 1.38 23.39 -22.08
C TYR A 166 -0.12 23.61 -22.26
N HIS A 167 -0.56 23.71 -23.52
CA HIS A 167 -1.94 24.07 -23.83
C HIS A 167 -2.91 22.88 -23.89
N ALA A 168 -2.42 21.65 -24.02
CA ALA A 168 -3.24 20.43 -24.14
C ALA A 168 -4.36 20.54 -25.20
N ARG A 169 -4.05 21.18 -26.33
CA ARG A 169 -5.01 21.47 -27.41
C ARG A 169 -4.90 20.50 -28.58
N ASP A 170 -4.08 19.47 -28.47
CA ASP A 170 -3.88 18.50 -29.54
C ASP A 170 -4.96 17.42 -29.52
N PHE A 171 -5.51 17.13 -30.69
CA PHE A 171 -6.55 16.11 -30.87
C PHE A 171 -6.23 15.18 -32.04
N PHE A 172 -6.19 13.88 -31.75
CA PHE A 172 -5.85 12.81 -32.69
C PHE A 172 -7.08 12.06 -33.19
N GLY A 173 -8.22 12.27 -32.52
CA GLY A 173 -9.53 11.78 -32.95
C GLY A 173 -9.83 10.36 -32.50
N GLY A 174 -9.10 9.85 -31.51
CA GLY A 174 -9.48 8.61 -30.84
C GLY A 174 -10.84 8.77 -30.16
N ASN A 175 -11.68 7.73 -30.26
CA ASN A 175 -13.07 7.83 -29.87
C ASN A 175 -13.60 6.50 -29.29
N LEU A 176 -14.81 6.55 -28.72
CA LEU A 176 -15.41 5.37 -28.10
C LEU A 176 -15.69 4.25 -29.11
N GLN A 177 -15.98 4.57 -30.38
CA GLN A 177 -16.14 3.56 -31.44
C GLN A 177 -14.84 2.83 -31.74
N GLY A 178 -13.71 3.54 -31.65
CA GLY A 178 -12.37 2.95 -31.71
C GLY A 178 -12.14 1.99 -30.55
N ILE A 179 -12.51 2.38 -29.33
CA ILE A 179 -12.42 1.50 -28.15
C ILE A 179 -13.26 0.23 -28.34
N LEU A 180 -14.53 0.38 -28.73
CA LEU A 180 -15.43 -0.74 -29.00
C LEU A 180 -14.85 -1.71 -30.04
N SER A 181 -14.14 -1.18 -31.05
CA SER A 181 -13.51 -2.01 -32.08
C SER A 181 -12.28 -2.79 -31.62
N LYS A 182 -11.77 -2.52 -30.42
CA LYS A 182 -10.59 -3.16 -29.84
C LYS A 182 -10.92 -3.95 -28.57
N LEU A 183 -12.20 -4.20 -28.28
CA LEU A 183 -12.58 -5.05 -27.14
C LEU A 183 -11.97 -6.45 -27.24
N ASP A 184 -11.93 -7.06 -28.43
CA ASP A 184 -11.28 -8.37 -28.62
C ASP A 184 -9.78 -8.30 -28.30
N TYR A 185 -9.10 -7.21 -28.69
CA TYR A 185 -7.70 -6.99 -28.35
C TYR A 185 -7.51 -6.86 -26.83
N LEU A 186 -8.35 -6.08 -26.15
CA LEU A 186 -8.27 -5.90 -24.69
C LEU A 186 -8.57 -7.20 -23.93
N SER A 187 -9.46 -8.04 -24.45
CA SER A 187 -9.79 -9.34 -23.85
C SER A 187 -8.66 -10.38 -23.96
N GLY A 188 -7.74 -10.19 -24.91
CA GLY A 188 -6.61 -11.08 -25.14
C GLY A 188 -5.29 -10.65 -24.48
N LEU A 189 -5.31 -9.60 -23.63
CA LEU A 189 -4.15 -9.11 -22.90
C LEU A 189 -3.77 -9.97 -21.69
#